data_AF-A0A4P9W9B8-F1
#
_entry.id   AF-A0A4P9W9B8-F1
#
_cell.length_a   1.000
_cell.length_b   1.000
_cell.length_c   1.000
_cell.angle_alpha   90.00
_cell.angle_beta   90.00
_cell.angle_gamma   90.00
#
_symmetry.space_group_name_H-M   'P 1'
#
loop_
_entity.id
_entity.type
_entity.pdbx_description
1 polymer ?
#
loop_
_entity_poly.entity_id
_entity_poly.type
_entity_poly.pdbx_seq_one_letter_code
_entity_poly.pdbx_strand_id
1 'polypeptide(L)' 'RTWTDRTGAFKVEAQYIGLGDGKVHLHKTNGVKIAVPLEKLDATDMAFLLTIPG' A
#
# COMPACT_ATOMS: atom_id res chain seq x y z
N ARG A 1 -8.61 -0.48 -3.52
CA ARG A 1 -8.73 0.56 -2.47
C ARG A 1 -7.77 1.69 -2.78
N THR A 2 -8.00 2.89 -2.28
CA THR A 2 -7.04 4.00 -2.42
C THR A 2 -6.01 3.91 -1.31
N TRP A 3 -4.75 3.78 -1.70
CA TRP A 3 -3.59 3.83 -0.82
C TRP A 3 -3.02 5.24 -0.83
N THR A 4 -2.69 5.75 0.35
CA THR A 4 -2.16 7.10 0.50
C THR A 4 -0.82 7.06 1.21
N ASP A 5 0.14 7.80 0.67
CA ASP A 5 1.41 8.03 1.35
C ASP A 5 1.20 8.96 2.57
N ARG A 6 2.05 8.85 3.59
CA ARG A 6 2.02 9.65 4.82
C ARG A 6 2.00 11.17 4.58
N THR A 7 2.55 11.63 3.46
CA THR A 7 2.54 13.05 3.06
C THR A 7 1.21 13.49 2.44
N GLY A 8 0.32 12.56 2.08
CA GLY A 8 -0.92 12.84 1.36
C GLY A 8 -0.72 13.25 -0.12
N ALA A 9 0.53 13.41 -0.57
CA ALA A 9 0.86 13.87 -1.92
C ALA A 9 0.58 12.79 -2.98
N PHE A 10 0.66 11.51 -2.60
CA PHE A 10 0.46 10.39 -3.51
C PHE A 10 -0.74 9.57 -3.07
N LYS A 11 -1.72 9.48 -3.97
CA LYS A 11 -2.91 8.63 -3.83
C LYS A 11 -2.96 7.68 -5.02
N VAL A 12 -3.15 6.40 -4.74
CA VAL A 12 -3.20 5.39 -5.78
C VAL A 12 -4.27 4.36 -5.52
N GLU A 13 -5.14 4.14 -6.50
CA GLU A 13 -6.07 3.02 -6.48
C GLU A 13 -5.35 1.73 -6.85
N ALA A 14 -5.19 0.87 -5.86
CA ALA A 14 -4.49 -0.39 -6.02
C ALA A 14 -5.06 -1.48 -5.10
N GLN A 15 -4.75 -2.72 -5.47
CA GLN A 15 -5.07 -3.91 -4.73
C GLN A 15 -3.81 -4.42 -4.02
N TYR A 16 -3.96 -4.84 -2.76
CA TYR A 16 -2.88 -5.47 -2.01
C TYR A 16 -2.53 -6.81 -2.66
N ILE A 17 -1.25 -7.02 -2.97
CA ILE A 17 -0.75 -8.29 -3.49
C ILE A 17 -0.04 -9.07 -2.37
N GLY A 18 0.74 -8.37 -1.55
CA GLY A 18 1.58 -9.00 -0.53
C GLY A 18 2.48 -7.99 0.15
N LEU A 19 3.15 -8.44 1.20
CA LEU A 19 4.10 -7.66 1.97
C LEU A 19 5.39 -8.47 2.08
N GLY A 20 6.51 -7.85 1.72
CA GLY A 20 7.82 -8.49 1.75
C GLY A 20 8.91 -7.43 1.84
N ASP A 21 10.01 -7.74 2.51
CA ASP A 21 11.17 -6.83 2.61
C ASP A 21 10.81 -5.44 3.21
N GLY A 22 9.82 -5.40 4.12
CA GLY A 22 9.32 -4.14 4.69
C GLY A 22 8.56 -3.24 3.69
N LYS A 23 8.21 -3.76 2.52
CA LYS A 23 7.47 -3.05 1.46
C LYS A 23 6.15 -3.75 1.19
N VAL A 24 5.12 -2.95 0.96
CA VAL A 24 3.84 -3.43 0.46
C VAL A 24 3.89 -3.48 -1.05
N HIS A 25 3.50 -4.61 -1.62
CA HIS A 25 3.37 -4.80 -3.06
C HIS A 25 1.92 -4.56 -3.43
N LEU A 26 1.70 -3.58 -4.29
CA LEU A 26 0.38 -3.15 -4.72
C LEU A 26 0.25 -3.31 -6.24
N HIS A 27 -0.90 -3.80 -6.68
CA HIS A 27 -1.27 -3.84 -8.10
C HIS A 27 -2.23 -2.71 -8.39
N LYS A 28 -1.78 -1.70 -9.12
CA LYS A 28 -2.66 -0.62 -9.57
C LYS A 28 -3.71 -1.16 -10.54
N THR A 29 -4.87 -0.51 -10.54
CA THR A 29 -5.95 -0.81 -11.50
C THR A 29 -5.52 -0.64 -12.97
N ASN A 30 -4.52 0.21 -13.22
CA ASN A 30 -3.93 0.41 -14.54
C ASN A 30 -2.97 -0.73 -14.99
N GLY A 31 -2.80 -1.79 -14.20
CA GLY A 31 -1.93 -2.92 -14.50
C GLY A 31 -0.50 -2.80 -13.96
N VAL A 32 -0.07 -1.62 -13.48
CA VAL A 32 1.27 -1.40 -12.94
C VAL A 32 1.40 -1.99 -11.54
N LYS A 33 2.48 -2.74 -11.30
CA LYS A 33 2.86 -3.20 -9.95
C LYS A 33 3.83 -2.22 -9.34
N ILE A 34 3.56 -1.78 -8.12
CA ILE A 34 4.44 -0.89 -7.35
C ILE A 34 4.78 -1.51 -6.00
N ALA A 35 5.98 -1.23 -5.50
CA ALA A 35 6.37 -1.54 -4.14
C ALA A 35 6.48 -0.24 -3.35
N VAL A 36 5.69 -0.11 -2.28
CA VAL A 36 5.68 1.07 -1.42
C VAL A 36 6.27 0.68 -0.07
N PRO A 37 7.29 1.40 0.45
CA PRO A 37 7.82 1.13 1.78
C PRO A 37 6.75 1.32 2.85
N LEU A 38 6.66 0.42 3.83
CA LEU A 38 5.71 0.53 4.94
C LEU A 38 5.88 1.85 5.71
N GLU A 39 7.12 2.29 5.92
CA GLU A 39 7.47 3.55 6.57
C GLU A 39 6.89 4.80 5.88
N LYS A 40 6.54 4.69 4.59
CA LYS A 40 6.00 5.78 3.77
C LYS A 40 4.48 5.74 3.68
N LEU A 41 3.84 4.66 4.08
CA LEU A 41 2.37 4.58 4.11
C LEU A 41 1.81 5.40 5.27
N ASP A 42 0.60 5.91 5.07
CA ASP A 42 -0.15 6.52 6.16
C ASP A 42 -0.47 5.51 7.27
N ALA A 43 -0.66 6.00 8.50
CA ALA A 43 -1.04 5.17 9.64
C ALA A 43 -2.34 4.37 9.40
N THR A 44 -3.28 4.94 8.65
CA THR A 44 -4.53 4.26 8.28
C THR A 44 -4.28 3.08 7.34
N ASP A 45 -3.41 3.27 6.36
CA ASP A 45 -3.01 2.23 5.41
C ASP A 45 -2.20 1.11 6.08
N MET A 46 -1.32 1.47 7.03
CA MET A 46 -0.61 0.51 7.86
C MET A 46 -1.56 -0.31 8.75
N ALA A 47 -2.53 0.34 9.40
CA ALA A 47 -3.53 -0.35 10.21
C ALA A 47 -4.36 -1.32 9.35
N PHE A 48 -4.74 -0.93 8.14
CA PHE A 48 -5.43 -1.81 7.20
C PHE A 48 -4.61 -3.07 6.89
N LEU A 49 -3.30 -2.94 6.65
CA LEU A 49 -2.43 -4.10 6.41
C LEU A 49 -2.41 -5.10 7.57
N LEU A 50 -2.49 -4.62 8.81
CA LEU A 50 -2.59 -5.49 9.99
C LEU A 50 -3.93 -6.22 10.09
N THR A 51 -4.99 -5.69 9.47
CA THR A 51 -6.31 -6.34 9.43
C THR A 51 -6.45 -7.39 8.34
N ILE A 52 -5.52 -7.43 7.37
CA ILE A 52 -5.55 -8.45 6.32
C ILE A 52 -5.06 -9.75 6.94
N PRO A 53 -5.90 -10.80 7.07
CA PRO A 53 -5.43 -12.09 7.52
C PRO A 53 -4.42 -12.63 6.49
N GLY A 54 -3.25 -13.06 6.98
CA GLY A 54 -2.18 -13.65 6.18
C GLY A 54 -2.50 -15.05 5.69
#